data_AF-A0A968QE67-F1
#
_entry.id   AF-A0A968QE67-F1
#
_cell.length_a   1.000
_cell.length_b   1.000
_cell.length_c   1.000
_cell.angle_alpha   90.00
_cell.angle_beta   90.00
_cell.angle_gamma   90.00
#
_symmetry.space_group_name_H-M   'P 1'
#
loop_
_entity.id
_entity.type
_entity.pdbx_description
1 polymer ?
#
loop_
_entity_poly.entity_id
_entity_poly.type
_entity_poly.pdbx_seq_one_letter_code
_entity_poly.pdbx_strand_id
1 'polypeptide(L)'
;MQPIDYQQDPNNSQFIPAVAAGQLSTPQHSQNVPLLAHLGATTVDTETYFQQYRNLLAGFKGNIDCRLIPSRKGDTFTLTKAGAEKICRFFGLNYSLIPLAQTKLDFDQNVFYYAYECQLSYSNVIVGNGFGNCNNRESKYVKAYSPDILNTIDKMAQKRALISAVLFTTGGSRFFGQKVGHLNG
;
A
#
# COMPACT_ATOMS: atom_id res chain seq x y z
N MET A 1 -20.80 -1.72 40.22
CA MET A 1 -20.79 -1.52 38.76
C MET A 1 -21.70 -2.56 38.16
N GLN A 2 -22.86 -2.14 37.66
CA GLN A 2 -23.84 -3.01 36.99
C GLN A 2 -23.43 -3.20 35.52
N PRO A 3 -23.67 -4.36 34.88
CA PRO A 3 -23.38 -4.57 33.45
C PRO A 3 -24.32 -3.73 32.58
N ILE A 4 -23.79 -3.16 31.50
CA ILE A 4 -24.56 -2.43 30.49
C ILE A 4 -25.20 -3.43 29.53
N ASP A 5 -26.52 -3.42 29.47
CA ASP A 5 -27.37 -4.16 28.55
C ASP A 5 -27.36 -3.48 27.16
N TYR A 6 -26.97 -4.21 26.11
CA TYR A 6 -27.08 -3.72 24.74
C TYR A 6 -28.47 -4.08 24.19
N GLN A 7 -29.40 -3.13 24.21
CA GLN A 7 -30.67 -3.25 23.49
C GLN A 7 -30.41 -3.27 21.98
N GLN A 8 -30.89 -4.33 21.32
CA GLN A 8 -30.82 -4.52 19.87
C GLN A 8 -31.80 -3.58 19.16
N ASP A 9 -31.29 -2.83 18.19
CA ASP A 9 -32.05 -1.90 17.35
C ASP A 9 -32.88 -2.68 16.29
N PRO A 10 -34.19 -2.44 16.09
CA PRO A 10 -35.09 -3.39 15.42
C PRO A 10 -35.10 -3.37 13.88
N ASN A 11 -34.22 -2.63 13.21
CA ASN A 11 -34.35 -2.37 11.76
C ASN A 11 -33.18 -2.89 10.92
N ASN A 12 -32.88 -4.18 11.01
CA ASN A 12 -32.02 -4.84 10.01
C ASN A 12 -32.62 -6.16 9.51
N SER A 13 -33.67 -6.03 8.70
CA SER A 13 -34.27 -7.14 7.96
C SER A 13 -33.33 -7.61 6.83
N GLN A 14 -32.68 -8.74 7.08
CA GLN A 14 -32.62 -9.92 6.21
C GLN A 14 -32.44 -9.67 4.69
N PHE A 15 -31.23 -9.93 4.20
CA PHE A 15 -31.05 -10.51 2.86
C PHE A 15 -30.09 -11.71 2.99
N ILE A 16 -30.68 -12.90 3.18
CA ILE A 16 -30.00 -14.19 3.04
C ILE A 16 -30.36 -14.71 1.65
N PRO A 17 -29.41 -14.91 0.72
CA PRO A 17 -29.71 -15.62 -0.53
C PRO A 17 -29.82 -17.12 -0.27
N ALA A 18 -30.81 -17.75 -0.88
CA ALA A 18 -31.07 -19.18 -0.82
C ALA A 18 -29.90 -20.01 -1.40
N VAL A 19 -29.46 -21.04 -0.67
CA VAL A 19 -28.52 -22.06 -1.15
C VAL A 19 -29.27 -23.11 -1.97
N ALA A 20 -29.16 -23.03 -3.30
CA ALA A 20 -29.54 -24.12 -4.19
C ALA A 20 -28.36 -25.10 -4.36
N ALA A 21 -28.60 -26.37 -4.08
CA ALA A 21 -27.67 -27.46 -4.33
C ALA A 21 -27.52 -27.70 -5.84
N GLY A 22 -26.32 -27.49 -6.37
CA GLY A 22 -25.94 -27.81 -7.75
C GLY A 22 -24.46 -28.20 -7.82
N GLN A 23 -24.16 -29.35 -8.42
CA GLN A 23 -22.82 -29.91 -8.56
C GLN A 23 -21.99 -29.21 -9.66
N LEU A 24 -20.69 -29.13 -9.40
CA LEU A 24 -19.54 -29.12 -10.31
C LEU A 24 -19.32 -27.92 -11.26
N SER A 25 -18.41 -27.05 -10.85
CA SER A 25 -17.13 -26.87 -11.56
C SER A 25 -16.17 -26.17 -10.61
N THR A 26 -15.03 -26.80 -10.32
CA THR A 26 -13.93 -26.13 -9.60
C THR A 26 -13.55 -24.88 -10.38
N PRO A 27 -13.66 -23.66 -9.83
CA PRO A 27 -12.89 -22.56 -10.35
C PRO A 27 -11.44 -23.00 -10.21
N GLN A 28 -10.66 -23.01 -11.29
CA GLN A 28 -9.21 -22.99 -11.15
C GLN A 28 -8.89 -21.68 -10.43
N HIS A 29 -8.90 -21.75 -9.10
CA HIS A 29 -8.40 -20.70 -8.26
C HIS A 29 -6.90 -20.75 -8.48
N SER A 30 -6.43 -19.91 -9.40
CA SER A 30 -5.02 -19.59 -9.56
C SER A 30 -4.55 -19.15 -8.19
N GLN A 31 -3.99 -20.09 -7.44
CA GLN A 31 -3.43 -19.81 -6.13
C GLN A 31 -2.30 -18.83 -6.40
N ASN A 32 -2.54 -17.55 -6.09
CA ASN A 32 -1.49 -16.55 -6.02
C ASN A 32 -0.70 -16.86 -4.74
N VAL A 33 0.07 -17.94 -4.79
CA VAL A 33 1.08 -18.26 -3.79
C VAL A 33 2.18 -17.20 -3.96
N PRO A 34 2.70 -16.62 -2.86
CA PRO A 34 3.67 -15.56 -3.01
C PRO A 34 4.92 -16.02 -3.77
N LEU A 35 5.44 -15.22 -4.70
CA LEU A 35 6.60 -15.62 -5.53
C LEU A 35 7.83 -15.97 -4.69
N LEU A 36 8.04 -15.29 -3.55
CA LEU A 36 9.09 -15.68 -2.62
C LEU A 36 8.78 -17.01 -1.89
N ALA A 37 7.52 -17.34 -1.64
CA ALA A 37 7.10 -18.57 -0.96
C ALA A 37 7.28 -19.84 -1.80
N HIS A 38 7.37 -19.73 -3.13
CA HIS A 38 7.79 -20.86 -3.98
C HIS A 38 9.32 -21.10 -3.90
N LEU A 39 10.06 -20.26 -3.18
CA LEU A 39 11.52 -20.27 -3.19
C LEU A 39 12.14 -20.68 -1.86
N GLY A 40 12.01 -21.98 -1.58
CA GLY A 40 13.21 -22.72 -1.18
C GLY A 40 14.27 -22.78 -2.31
N ALA A 41 14.08 -22.07 -3.43
CA ALA A 41 14.96 -22.03 -4.57
C ALA A 41 15.89 -20.83 -4.51
N THR A 42 17.15 -21.17 -4.61
CA THR A 42 18.34 -20.34 -4.46
C THR A 42 18.46 -19.24 -5.52
N THR A 43 17.64 -19.22 -6.58
CA THR A 43 17.61 -18.19 -7.64
C THR A 43 16.33 -18.32 -8.51
N VAL A 44 15.52 -17.27 -8.66
CA VAL A 44 14.56 -17.16 -9.80
C VAL A 44 15.30 -16.49 -10.94
N ASP A 45 15.10 -16.97 -12.17
CA ASP A 45 15.58 -16.23 -13.32
C ASP A 45 14.86 -14.86 -13.43
N THR A 46 15.60 -13.87 -13.89
CA THR A 46 15.12 -12.49 -13.95
C THR A 46 13.90 -12.32 -14.86
N GLU A 47 13.79 -13.13 -15.92
CA GLU A 47 12.69 -13.03 -16.86
C GLU A 47 11.37 -13.51 -16.23
N THR A 48 11.38 -14.66 -15.56
CA THR A 48 10.21 -15.17 -14.83
C THR A 48 9.76 -14.19 -13.76
N TYR A 49 10.69 -13.58 -13.02
CA TYR A 49 10.37 -12.54 -12.05
C TYR A 49 9.61 -11.37 -12.71
N PHE A 50 10.11 -10.86 -13.84
CA PHE A 50 9.49 -9.73 -14.52
C PHE A 50 8.15 -10.07 -15.17
N GLN A 51 8.01 -11.26 -15.75
CA GLN A 51 6.74 -11.71 -16.32
C GLN A 51 5.66 -11.82 -15.25
N GLN A 52 5.99 -12.40 -14.09
CA GLN A 52 5.05 -12.49 -12.98
C GLN A 52 4.70 -11.11 -12.40
N TYR A 53 5.68 -10.22 -12.28
CA TYR A 53 5.41 -8.84 -11.85
C TYR A 53 4.48 -8.12 -12.83
N ARG A 54 4.68 -8.27 -14.14
CA ARG A 54 3.79 -7.71 -15.16
C ARG A 54 2.38 -8.29 -15.07
N ASN A 55 2.26 -9.60 -14.86
CA ASN A 55 0.95 -10.25 -14.69
C ASN A 55 0.21 -9.71 -13.45
N LEU A 56 0.91 -9.51 -12.33
CA LEU A 56 0.35 -8.86 -11.15
C LEU A 56 -0.15 -7.44 -11.50
N LEU A 57 0.70 -6.64 -12.15
CA LEU A 57 0.37 -5.26 -12.52
C LEU A 57 -0.79 -5.16 -13.52
N ALA A 58 -0.96 -6.14 -14.41
CA ALA A 58 -2.10 -6.19 -15.33
C ALA A 58 -3.45 -6.28 -14.62
N GLY A 59 -3.48 -6.81 -13.39
CA GLY A 59 -4.67 -6.86 -12.53
C GLY A 59 -4.92 -5.60 -11.70
N PHE A 60 -4.11 -4.54 -11.84
CA PHE A 60 -4.25 -3.33 -11.03
C PHE A 60 -5.44 -2.49 -11.48
N LYS A 61 -6.23 -2.06 -10.50
CA LYS A 61 -7.39 -1.18 -10.73
C LYS A 61 -7.00 0.27 -10.54
N GLY A 62 -7.30 1.09 -11.55
CA GLY A 62 -7.16 2.54 -11.47
C GLY A 62 -7.95 3.13 -10.28
N ASN A 63 -7.37 4.14 -9.64
CA ASN A 63 -7.85 4.80 -8.41
C ASN A 63 -7.90 3.93 -7.15
N ILE A 64 -7.64 2.62 -7.26
CA ILE A 64 -7.53 1.70 -6.12
C ILE A 64 -6.05 1.38 -5.89
N ASP A 65 -5.41 0.67 -6.83
CA ASP A 65 -4.03 0.19 -6.72
C ASP A 65 -3.01 1.19 -7.28
N CYS A 66 -3.43 1.96 -8.28
CA CYS A 66 -2.61 2.94 -8.97
C CYS A 66 -3.42 4.22 -9.23
N ARG A 67 -2.73 5.33 -9.43
CA ARG A 67 -3.34 6.61 -9.79
C ARG A 67 -2.53 7.30 -10.88
N LEU A 68 -3.23 7.81 -11.88
CA LEU A 68 -2.67 8.74 -12.84
C LEU A 68 -2.73 10.14 -12.23
N ILE A 69 -1.59 10.81 -12.12
CA ILE A 69 -1.49 12.18 -11.65
C ILE A 69 -1.28 13.09 -12.87
N PRO A 70 -2.29 13.89 -13.24
CA PRO A 70 -2.16 14.81 -14.37
C PRO A 70 -1.11 15.88 -14.08
N SER A 71 -0.29 16.20 -15.08
CA SER A 71 0.70 17.27 -14.98
C SER A 71 0.95 17.91 -16.34
N ARG A 72 1.26 19.22 -16.33
CA ARG A 72 1.58 19.98 -17.57
C ARG A 72 2.73 19.36 -18.38
N LYS A 73 3.63 18.62 -17.73
CA LYS A 73 4.80 17.99 -18.36
C LYS A 73 4.58 16.51 -18.70
N GLY A 74 3.33 16.05 -18.74
CA GLY A 74 2.94 14.65 -18.93
C GLY A 74 2.55 13.97 -17.62
N ASP A 75 1.57 13.09 -17.72
CA ASP A 75 0.97 12.42 -16.57
C ASP A 75 1.94 11.43 -15.94
N THR A 76 1.86 11.30 -14.62
CA THR A 76 2.70 10.37 -13.85
C THR A 76 1.86 9.22 -13.34
N PHE A 77 2.28 7.99 -13.62
CA PHE A 77 1.62 6.80 -13.09
C PHE A 77 2.19 6.49 -11.70
N THR A 78 1.34 6.49 -10.67
CA THR A 78 1.78 6.41 -9.27
C THR A 78 1.14 5.22 -8.55
N LEU A 79 1.90 4.59 -7.68
CA LEU A 79 1.43 3.50 -6.83
C LEU A 79 0.64 4.06 -5.63
N THR A 80 -0.47 3.43 -5.26
CA THR A 80 -1.21 3.77 -4.03
C THR A 80 -0.77 2.88 -2.87
N LYS A 81 -1.28 3.17 -1.66
CA LYS A 81 -1.09 2.28 -0.51
C LYS A 81 -1.64 0.87 -0.78
N ALA A 82 -2.87 0.78 -1.30
CA ALA A 82 -3.52 -0.50 -1.57
C ALA A 82 -2.75 -1.31 -2.62
N GLY A 83 -2.21 -0.65 -3.66
CA GLY A 83 -1.34 -1.29 -4.63
C GLY A 83 -0.03 -1.78 -4.01
N ALA A 84 0.59 -0.97 -3.15
CA ALA A 84 1.81 -1.38 -2.43
C ALA A 84 1.58 -2.58 -1.50
N GLU A 85 0.46 -2.61 -0.77
CA GLU A 85 0.08 -3.75 0.08
C GLU A 85 -0.23 -5.01 -0.75
N LYS A 86 -0.87 -4.85 -1.91
CA LYS A 86 -1.10 -5.95 -2.85
C LYS A 86 0.21 -6.53 -3.37
N ILE A 87 1.19 -5.69 -3.69
CA ILE A 87 2.54 -6.14 -4.06
C ILE A 87 3.18 -6.88 -2.89
N CYS A 88 3.16 -6.33 -1.68
CA CYS A 88 3.70 -7.01 -0.50
C CYS A 88 3.07 -8.41 -0.33
N ARG A 89 1.74 -8.51 -0.46
CA ARG A 89 1.04 -9.79 -0.33
C ARG A 89 1.38 -10.79 -1.42
N PHE A 90 1.59 -10.31 -2.66
CA PHE A 90 2.03 -11.13 -3.79
C PHE A 90 3.47 -11.61 -3.63
N PHE A 91 4.32 -10.84 -2.98
CA PHE A 91 5.69 -11.24 -2.69
C PHE A 91 5.85 -11.93 -1.33
N GLY A 92 4.81 -11.98 -0.50
CA GLY A 92 4.92 -12.58 0.84
C GLY A 92 5.78 -11.75 1.78
N LEU A 93 5.88 -10.44 1.49
CA LEU A 93 6.60 -9.47 2.30
C LEU A 93 5.70 -9.03 3.45
N ASN A 94 6.26 -9.03 4.64
CA ASN A 94 5.72 -8.29 5.78
C ASN A 94 6.35 -6.90 5.80
N TYR A 95 5.66 -5.93 6.37
CA TYR A 95 6.21 -4.60 6.55
C TYR A 95 6.07 -4.12 8.00
N SER A 96 7.09 -3.43 8.48
CA SER A 96 7.09 -2.71 9.76
C SER A 96 7.31 -1.22 9.51
N LEU A 97 6.56 -0.38 10.22
CA LEU A 97 6.69 1.08 10.15
C LEU A 97 7.33 1.58 11.45
N ILE A 98 8.53 2.11 11.33
CA ILE A 98 9.35 2.55 12.45
C ILE A 98 9.38 4.09 12.41
N PRO A 99 8.82 4.80 13.42
CA PRO A 99 8.96 6.24 13.52
C PRO A 99 10.43 6.61 13.66
N LEU A 100 10.88 7.58 12.86
CA LEU A 100 12.24 8.10 12.94
C LEU A 100 12.35 9.16 14.04
N ALA A 101 13.55 9.28 14.62
CA ALA A 101 13.86 10.24 15.70
C ALA A 101 13.60 11.70 15.32
N GLN A 102 13.59 12.03 14.03
CA GLN A 102 13.31 13.37 13.52
C GLN A 102 11.81 13.72 13.54
N THR A 103 10.92 12.76 13.81
CA THR A 103 9.49 13.02 14.01
C THR A 103 9.30 14.01 15.15
N LYS A 104 8.59 15.12 14.88
CA LYS A 104 8.45 16.24 15.80
C LYS A 104 7.01 16.77 15.78
N LEU A 105 6.42 16.91 16.97
CA LEU A 105 5.15 17.58 17.21
C LEU A 105 5.38 18.76 18.13
N ASP A 106 5.26 19.96 17.58
CA ASP A 106 5.48 21.22 18.28
C ASP A 106 4.24 22.07 18.07
N PHE A 107 3.36 22.04 19.08
CA PHE A 107 2.07 22.72 19.04
C PHE A 107 2.24 24.24 19.17
N ASP A 108 3.26 24.69 19.91
CA ASP A 108 3.53 26.12 20.13
C ASP A 108 3.97 26.80 18.83
N GLN A 109 4.85 26.16 18.06
CA GLN A 109 5.31 26.65 16.76
C GLN A 109 4.43 26.17 15.58
N ASN A 110 3.38 25.40 15.89
CA ASN A 110 2.54 24.70 14.93
C ASN A 110 3.36 23.99 13.84
N VAL A 111 4.27 23.13 14.27
CA VAL A 111 5.09 22.27 13.40
C VAL A 111 4.74 20.82 13.70
N PHE A 112 4.08 20.17 12.74
CA PHE A 112 3.79 18.75 12.78
C PHE A 112 4.55 18.08 11.65
N TYR A 113 5.55 17.27 12.02
CA TYR A 113 6.42 16.56 11.09
C TYR A 113 6.49 15.09 11.50
N TYR A 114 6.06 14.21 10.61
CA TYR A 114 6.16 12.76 10.77
C TYR A 114 7.14 12.20 9.76
N ALA A 115 8.05 11.33 10.21
CA ALA A 115 8.97 10.61 9.35
C ALA A 115 9.08 9.15 9.80
N TYR A 116 9.05 8.24 8.82
CA TYR A 116 9.04 6.80 9.03
C TYR A 116 10.05 6.12 8.14
N GLU A 117 10.68 5.08 8.68
CA GLU A 117 11.28 3.99 7.91
C GLU A 117 10.27 2.86 7.80
N CYS A 118 10.05 2.36 6.59
CA CYS A 118 9.34 1.12 6.36
C CYS A 118 10.36 0.04 6.05
N GLN A 119 10.40 -1.02 6.86
CA GLN A 119 11.23 -2.20 6.63
C GLN A 119 10.36 -3.31 6.07
N LEU A 120 10.81 -3.94 4.97
CA LEU A 120 10.19 -5.11 4.39
C LEU A 120 10.97 -6.36 4.80
N SER A 121 10.25 -7.38 5.25
CA SER A 121 10.85 -8.65 5.63
C SER A 121 10.20 -9.83 4.91
N TYR A 122 11.03 -10.80 4.55
CA TYR A 122 10.62 -12.09 4.03
C TYR A 122 11.15 -13.17 4.96
N SER A 123 10.29 -14.08 5.43
CA SER A 123 10.69 -15.14 6.36
C SER A 123 11.51 -14.62 7.56
N ASN A 124 11.10 -13.48 8.13
CA ASN A 124 11.76 -12.76 9.23
C ASN A 124 13.14 -12.14 8.92
N VAL A 125 13.61 -12.19 7.67
CA VAL A 125 14.83 -11.51 7.22
C VAL A 125 14.45 -10.19 6.56
N ILE A 126 15.09 -9.08 6.94
CA ILE A 126 14.88 -7.79 6.29
C ILE A 126 15.48 -7.86 4.88
N VAL A 127 14.66 -7.61 3.87
CA VAL A 127 15.03 -7.67 2.44
C VAL A 127 15.08 -6.30 1.77
N GLY A 128 14.57 -5.26 2.43
CA GLY A 128 14.67 -3.91 1.95
C GLY A 128 13.98 -2.92 2.87
N ASN A 129 14.21 -1.64 2.62
CA ASN A 129 13.63 -0.56 3.38
C ASN A 129 13.34 0.66 2.49
N GLY A 130 12.57 1.59 3.03
CA GLY A 130 12.27 2.85 2.37
C GLY A 130 11.79 3.89 3.37
N PHE A 131 11.92 5.15 2.99
CA PHE A 131 11.70 6.28 3.89
C PHE A 131 10.56 7.14 3.38
N GLY A 132 9.79 7.72 4.30
CA GLY A 132 8.72 8.62 3.97
C GLY A 132 8.44 9.60 5.08
N ASN A 133 8.22 10.85 4.71
CA ASN A 133 7.88 11.90 5.64
C ASN A 133 6.71 12.75 5.13
N CYS A 134 6.07 13.46 6.05
CA CYS A 134 5.03 14.42 5.74
C CYS A 134 5.02 15.52 6.81
N ASN A 135 4.69 16.75 6.42
CA ASN A 135 4.52 17.84 7.38
C ASN A 135 3.36 18.78 7.04
N ASN A 136 2.91 19.53 8.05
CA ASN A 136 1.80 20.48 7.92
C ASN A 136 2.11 21.72 7.06
N ARG A 137 3.37 21.97 6.73
CA ARG A 137 3.80 23.10 5.88
C ARG A 137 3.85 22.76 4.39
N GLU A 138 3.57 21.52 3.98
CA GLU A 138 3.41 21.20 2.57
C GLU A 138 2.23 21.97 1.97
N SER A 139 2.33 22.39 0.71
CA SER A 139 1.31 23.25 0.04
C SER A 139 -0.11 22.68 0.10
N LYS A 140 -0.25 21.37 0.24
CA LYS A 140 -1.53 20.69 0.40
C LYS A 140 -2.19 20.92 1.76
N TYR A 141 -1.39 21.09 2.82
CA TYR A 141 -1.85 21.17 4.20
C TYR A 141 -1.72 22.57 4.79
N VAL A 142 -0.96 23.47 4.16
CA VAL A 142 -0.69 24.83 4.66
C VAL A 142 -1.94 25.65 4.96
N LYS A 143 -3.07 25.38 4.28
CA LYS A 143 -4.36 26.07 4.51
C LYS A 143 -5.21 25.47 5.62
N ALA A 144 -4.90 24.24 6.06
CA ALA A 144 -5.63 23.53 7.09
C ALA A 144 -4.89 23.71 8.42
N TYR A 145 -5.11 24.85 9.06
CA TYR A 145 -4.46 25.19 10.34
C TYR A 145 -5.31 24.65 11.50
N SER A 146 -5.36 23.33 11.66
CA SER A 146 -6.04 22.67 12.79
C SER A 146 -5.28 21.43 13.22
N PRO A 147 -5.17 21.12 14.54
CA PRO A 147 -4.68 19.83 15.02
C PRO A 147 -5.38 18.60 14.40
N ASP A 148 -6.57 18.78 13.82
CA ASP A 148 -7.30 17.71 13.13
C ASP A 148 -6.52 17.10 11.95
N ILE A 149 -5.52 17.79 11.40
CA ILE A 149 -4.70 17.26 10.30
C ILE A 149 -3.60 16.31 10.76
N LEU A 150 -3.31 16.18 12.06
CA LEU A 150 -2.21 15.34 12.57
C LEU A 150 -2.28 13.91 12.02
N ASN A 151 -3.44 13.27 12.15
CA ASN A 151 -3.67 11.92 11.65
C ASN A 151 -3.54 11.83 10.11
N THR A 152 -3.89 12.90 9.40
CA THR A 152 -3.74 12.96 7.95
C THR A 152 -2.27 13.00 7.55
N ILE A 153 -1.45 13.79 8.25
CA ILE A 153 0.00 13.88 8.01
C ILE A 153 0.68 12.57 8.37
N ASP A 154 0.36 12.00 9.53
CA ASP A 154 0.90 10.73 9.99
C ASP A 154 0.63 9.60 8.97
N LYS A 155 -0.65 9.38 8.62
CA LYS A 155 -1.04 8.39 7.61
C LYS A 155 -0.37 8.63 6.25
N MET A 156 -0.12 9.88 5.89
CA MET A 156 0.57 10.24 4.66
C MET A 156 2.06 9.91 4.71
N ALA A 157 2.74 10.17 5.83
CA ALA A 157 4.14 9.80 6.03
C ALA A 157 4.32 8.27 5.98
N GLN A 158 3.48 7.52 6.71
CA GLN A 158 3.49 6.05 6.70
C GLN A 158 3.26 5.49 5.30
N LYS A 159 2.27 6.02 4.57
CA LYS A 159 2.00 5.61 3.18
C LYS A 159 3.19 5.87 2.26
N ARG A 160 3.85 7.03 2.39
CA ARG A 160 5.03 7.36 1.58
C ARG A 160 6.19 6.40 1.88
N ALA A 161 6.39 6.07 3.15
CA ALA A 161 7.43 5.13 3.56
C ALA A 161 7.18 3.73 2.98
N LEU A 162 5.95 3.22 3.09
CA LEU A 162 5.57 1.92 2.52
C LEU A 162 5.75 1.88 1.01
N ILE A 163 5.23 2.88 0.29
CA ILE A 163 5.37 2.95 -1.18
C ILE A 163 6.86 2.99 -1.56
N SER A 164 7.66 3.81 -0.87
CA SER A 164 9.10 3.89 -1.12
C SER A 164 9.78 2.53 -0.94
N ALA A 165 9.53 1.84 0.17
CA ALA A 165 10.15 0.56 0.47
C ALA A 165 9.79 -0.51 -0.57
N VAL A 166 8.51 -0.56 -0.98
CA VAL A 166 8.04 -1.49 -2.01
C VAL A 166 8.69 -1.19 -3.36
N LEU A 167 8.71 0.07 -3.80
CA LEU A 167 9.29 0.44 -5.09
C LEU A 167 10.79 0.11 -5.18
N PHE A 168 11.54 0.33 -4.09
CA PHE A 168 12.96 -0.02 -4.04
C PHE A 168 13.20 -1.52 -4.01
N THR A 169 12.46 -2.25 -3.17
CA THR A 169 12.70 -3.69 -2.94
C THR A 169 12.24 -4.56 -4.11
N THR A 170 11.13 -4.21 -4.77
CA THR A 170 10.56 -5.03 -5.86
C THR A 170 10.96 -4.56 -7.26
N GLY A 171 11.77 -3.50 -7.37
CA GLY A 171 12.07 -2.87 -8.67
C GLY A 171 10.84 -2.20 -9.30
N GLY A 172 9.87 -1.79 -8.48
CA GLY A 172 8.64 -1.14 -8.93
C GLY A 172 8.84 0.22 -9.59
N SER A 173 9.95 0.92 -9.32
CA SER A 173 10.27 2.25 -9.87
C SER A 173 10.37 2.30 -11.40
N ARG A 174 10.51 1.15 -12.07
CA ARG A 174 10.40 1.03 -13.53
C ARG A 174 9.00 1.34 -14.03
N PHE A 175 7.97 0.96 -13.26
CA PHE A 175 6.57 1.06 -13.69
C PHE A 175 5.87 2.27 -13.08
N PHE A 176 6.30 2.70 -11.89
CA PHE A 176 5.69 3.80 -11.15
C PHE A 176 6.66 4.97 -11.01
N GLY A 177 6.13 6.19 -11.03
CA GLY A 177 6.90 7.43 -10.92
C GLY A 177 7.47 7.91 -12.26
N GLN A 178 7.34 7.13 -13.32
CA GLN A 178 7.68 7.53 -14.68
C GLN A 178 6.53 8.33 -15.32
N LYS A 179 6.91 9.19 -16.27
CA LYS A 179 5.94 9.86 -17.13
C LYS A 179 5.41 8.87 -18.16
N VAL A 180 4.10 8.88 -18.41
CA VAL A 180 3.45 7.94 -19.33
C VAL A 180 4.07 7.97 -20.73
N GLY A 181 4.53 9.14 -21.19
CA GLY A 181 5.22 9.27 -22.48
C GLY A 181 6.55 8.50 -22.60
N HIS A 182 7.16 8.05 -21.50
CA HIS A 182 8.41 7.27 -21.49
C HIS A 182 8.18 5.76 -21.29
N LEU A 183 6.93 5.31 -21.07
CA LEU A 183 6.60 3.90 -20.84
C LEU A 183 6.36 3.11 -22.14
N ASN A 184 6.24 3.81 -23.28
CA ASN A 184 5.95 3.23 -24.60
C ASN A 184 7.18 3.20 -25.53
N GLY A 185 8.39 3.31 -24.98
CA GLY A 185 9.67 3.30 -25.72
C GLY A 185 10.50 2.07 -25.40
#